data_AF-A0A0W8DAE0-F1
#
_entry.id   AF-A0A0W8DAE0-F1
#
_cell.length_a   1.000
_cell.length_b   1.000
_cell.length_c   1.000
_cell.angle_alpha   90.00
_cell.angle_beta   90.00
_cell.angle_gamma   90.00
#
_symmetry.space_group_name_H-M   'P 1'
#
loop_
_entity.id
_entity.type
_entity.pdbx_description
1 polymer ?
#
loop_
_entity_poly.entity_id
_entity_poly.type
_entity_poly.pdbx_seq_one_letter_code
_entity_poly.pdbx_strand_id
1 'polypeptide(L)'
;MNVALPSTVVIASHIFRREHDDLKEHFVQIADIDDVRNGLLLFKPIESAFDDLDISFLVDKHDRFTLKIFNTDIKAHLLVDRLNKPQWEELGGESLPTHWRTSTRPIYAPNAPEFDVLTTFGELDGKTLWFPSGSTLRPFRRCLYYQAQLARTRAITKGWVPNEYNFDDFSSEGFALDEKMKLLFRTEAAI
;
A
#
# COMPACT_ATOMS: atom_id res chain seq x y z
N MET A 1 -3.00 -12.17 2.60
CA MET A 1 -2.80 -12.51 4.02
C MET A 1 -3.72 -11.62 4.81
N ASN A 2 -4.67 -12.18 5.56
CA ASN A 2 -5.48 -11.45 6.52
C ASN A 2 -4.96 -11.86 7.89
N VAL A 3 -4.37 -10.94 8.63
CA VAL A 3 -3.74 -11.19 9.93
C VAL A 3 -4.22 -10.10 10.88
N ALA A 4 -4.61 -10.50 12.08
CA ALA A 4 -4.93 -9.56 13.15
C ALA A 4 -3.65 -8.93 13.70
N LEU A 5 -3.56 -7.61 13.66
CA LEU A 5 -2.42 -6.83 14.16
C LEU A 5 -2.92 -5.79 15.17
N PRO A 6 -2.11 -5.42 16.18
CA PRO A 6 -2.40 -4.28 17.05
C PRO A 6 -2.65 -3.01 16.23
N SER A 7 -3.63 -2.19 16.63
CA SER A 7 -3.96 -0.97 15.89
C SER A 7 -2.82 0.05 15.84
N THR A 8 -1.90 -0.01 16.81
CA THR A 8 -0.69 0.84 16.91
C THR A 8 0.33 0.57 15.80
N VAL A 9 0.29 -0.61 15.19
CA VAL A 9 1.21 -1.00 14.10
C VAL A 9 0.55 -0.97 12.72
N VAL A 10 -0.69 -0.48 12.64
CA VAL A 10 -1.47 -0.33 11.42
C VAL A 10 -1.87 1.13 11.24
N ILE A 11 -1.98 1.60 10.01
CA ILE A 11 -2.40 2.98 9.69
C ILE A 11 -3.37 3.00 8.52
N ALA A 12 -4.35 3.91 8.57
CA ALA A 12 -5.11 4.32 7.41
C ALA A 12 -4.28 5.35 6.62
N SER A 13 -3.61 4.89 5.57
CA SER A 13 -2.77 5.71 4.71
C SER A 13 -3.56 6.27 3.55
N HIS A 14 -3.39 7.56 3.24
CA HIS A 14 -3.82 8.11 1.96
C HIS A 14 -3.03 7.47 0.82
N ILE A 15 -3.68 7.15 -0.29
CA ILE A 15 -3.05 6.64 -1.52
C ILE A 15 -2.47 7.81 -2.30
N PHE A 16 -3.32 8.78 -2.63
CA PHE A 16 -2.90 10.09 -3.10
C PHE A 16 -2.74 11.01 -1.89
N ARG A 17 -1.49 11.41 -1.63
CA ARG A 17 -1.11 12.05 -0.38
C ARG A 17 -1.86 13.35 -0.16
N ARG A 18 -2.28 13.57 1.09
CA ARG A 18 -2.97 14.79 1.52
C ARG A 18 -2.18 16.07 1.24
N GLU A 19 -0.85 15.98 1.26
CA GLU A 19 0.05 17.11 0.96
C GLU A 19 -0.05 17.61 -0.50
N HIS A 20 -0.74 16.87 -1.39
CA HIS A 20 -0.96 17.22 -2.79
C HIS A 20 -2.43 17.55 -3.10
N ASP A 21 -3.22 17.92 -2.08
CA ASP A 21 -4.66 18.18 -2.19
C ASP A 21 -5.03 19.16 -3.34
N ASP A 22 -4.21 20.19 -3.54
CA ASP A 22 -4.34 21.19 -4.60
C ASP A 22 -4.21 20.61 -6.02
N LEU A 23 -3.57 19.45 -6.15
CA LEU A 23 -3.28 18.79 -7.42
C LEU A 23 -4.25 17.63 -7.72
N LYS A 24 -5.13 17.28 -6.77
CA LYS A 24 -5.96 16.06 -6.86
C LYS A 24 -6.89 16.06 -8.06
N GLU A 25 -7.48 17.20 -8.40
CA GLU A 25 -8.43 17.32 -9.51
C GLU A 25 -7.72 17.12 -10.86
N HIS A 26 -6.46 17.54 -10.95
CA HIS A 26 -5.67 17.43 -12.16
C HIS A 26 -5.12 16.02 -12.41
N PHE A 27 -4.55 15.39 -11.37
CA PHE A 27 -3.85 14.10 -11.55
C PHE A 27 -4.72 12.88 -11.34
N VAL A 28 -5.61 12.91 -10.34
CA VAL A 28 -6.37 11.73 -9.93
C VAL A 28 -7.87 11.96 -9.94
N GLN A 29 -8.35 13.16 -10.26
CA GLN A 29 -9.77 13.47 -10.47
C GLN A 29 -10.67 12.96 -9.31
N ILE A 30 -10.22 13.14 -8.07
CA ILE A 30 -11.04 12.87 -6.86
C ILE A 30 -11.61 14.20 -6.33
N ALA A 31 -12.87 14.19 -5.91
CA ALA A 31 -13.50 15.39 -5.34
C ALA A 31 -13.01 15.65 -3.90
N ASP A 32 -12.89 14.60 -3.10
CA ASP A 32 -12.48 14.70 -1.71
C ASP A 32 -11.18 13.92 -1.48
N ILE A 33 -10.19 14.58 -0.88
CA ILE A 33 -8.91 13.98 -0.54
C ILE A 33 -9.07 13.00 0.63
N ASP A 34 -10.08 13.24 1.48
CA ASP A 34 -10.43 12.43 2.65
C ASP A 34 -11.49 11.37 2.35
N ASP A 35 -11.81 11.15 1.07
CA ASP A 35 -12.65 10.03 0.67
C ASP A 35 -12.01 8.72 1.13
N VAL A 36 -12.81 7.84 1.75
CA VAL A 36 -12.36 6.53 2.23
C VAL A 36 -11.76 5.65 1.13
N ARG A 37 -12.12 5.87 -0.14
CA ARG A 37 -11.55 5.19 -1.30
C ARG A 37 -10.16 5.72 -1.68
N ASN A 38 -9.77 6.90 -1.21
CA ASN A 38 -8.38 7.35 -1.23
C ASN A 38 -7.56 6.79 -0.05
N GLY A 39 -8.08 5.81 0.70
CA GLY A 39 -7.42 5.20 1.83
C GLY A 39 -7.06 3.73 1.62
N LEU A 40 -5.97 3.30 2.25
CA LEU A 40 -5.64 1.89 2.49
C LEU A 40 -5.30 1.69 3.96
N LEU A 41 -5.80 0.60 4.56
CA LEU A 41 -5.37 0.18 5.88
C LEU A 41 -4.12 -0.70 5.73
N LEU A 42 -2.97 -0.19 6.16
CA LEU A 42 -1.67 -0.80 5.92
C LEU A 42 -0.92 -1.07 7.23
N PHE A 43 -0.24 -2.21 7.29
CA PHE A 43 0.78 -2.47 8.29
C PHE A 43 1.95 -1.50 8.09
N LYS A 44 2.47 -0.91 9.17
CA LYS A 44 3.45 0.19 9.13
C LYS A 44 4.68 -0.04 8.23
N PRO A 45 5.31 -1.23 8.21
CA PRO A 45 6.39 -1.52 7.27
C PRO A 45 5.99 -1.44 5.79
N ILE A 46 4.76 -1.85 5.47
CA ILE A 46 4.21 -1.81 4.12
C ILE A 46 3.87 -0.36 3.75
N GLU A 47 3.29 0.41 4.66
CA GLU A 47 3.04 1.84 4.46
C GLU A 47 4.35 2.60 4.20
N SER A 48 5.37 2.43 5.03
CA SER A 48 6.68 3.07 4.80
C SER A 48 7.26 2.72 3.43
N ALA A 49 7.21 1.45 3.01
CA ALA A 49 7.72 1.05 1.70
C ALA A 49 6.88 1.61 0.54
N PHE A 50 5.57 1.77 0.74
CA PHE A 50 4.66 2.35 -0.24
C PHE A 50 4.93 3.84 -0.42
N ASP A 51 5.16 4.55 0.68
CA ASP A 51 5.49 5.97 0.73
C ASP A 51 6.88 6.27 0.12
N ASP A 52 7.85 5.39 0.34
CA ASP A 52 9.19 5.47 -0.24
C ASP A 52 9.22 5.13 -1.75
N LEU A 53 8.07 4.71 -2.30
CA LEU A 53 7.91 4.22 -3.66
C LEU A 53 8.75 2.96 -3.96
N ASP A 54 9.05 2.16 -2.93
CA ASP A 54 9.71 0.87 -3.07
C ASP A 54 8.74 -0.22 -3.54
N ILE A 55 7.45 -0.05 -3.24
CA ILE A 55 6.36 -0.94 -3.62
C ILE A 55 5.16 -0.17 -4.19
N SER A 56 4.28 -0.88 -4.87
CA SER A 56 2.94 -0.39 -5.27
C SER A 56 1.91 -1.50 -5.21
N PHE A 57 0.64 -1.12 -5.23
CA PHE A 57 -0.45 -2.06 -5.45
C PHE A 57 -0.96 -1.94 -6.88
N LEU A 58 -1.00 -3.05 -7.60
CA LEU A 58 -1.42 -3.12 -8.99
C LEU A 58 -2.74 -3.86 -9.11
N VAL A 59 -3.55 -3.45 -10.09
CA VAL A 59 -4.75 -4.16 -10.52
C VAL A 59 -4.52 -4.64 -11.95
N ASP A 60 -4.66 -5.94 -12.19
CA ASP A 60 -4.56 -6.45 -13.55
C ASP A 60 -5.92 -6.49 -14.27
N LYS A 61 -5.91 -6.84 -15.55
CA LYS A 61 -7.12 -7.01 -16.37
C LYS A 61 -8.18 -7.99 -15.84
N HIS A 62 -7.85 -8.81 -14.85
CA HIS A 62 -8.78 -9.74 -14.19
C HIS A 62 -9.23 -9.23 -12.82
N ASP A 63 -9.03 -7.94 -12.54
CA ASP A 63 -9.29 -7.29 -11.26
C ASP A 63 -8.51 -7.90 -10.08
N ARG A 64 -7.39 -8.58 -10.34
CA ARG A 64 -6.54 -9.10 -9.25
C ARG A 64 -5.73 -7.95 -8.68
N PHE A 65 -5.95 -7.70 -7.39
CA PHE A 65 -5.19 -6.74 -6.61
C PHE A 65 -3.92 -7.40 -6.06
N THR A 66 -2.75 -6.87 -6.39
CA THR A 66 -1.45 -7.47 -6.02
C THR A 66 -0.49 -6.42 -5.49
N LEU A 67 0.41 -6.82 -4.57
CA LEU A 67 1.55 -6.00 -4.19
C LEU A 67 2.70 -6.27 -5.16
N LYS A 68 3.28 -5.22 -5.74
CA LYS A 68 4.50 -5.28 -6.56
C LYS A 68 5.64 -4.62 -5.81
N ILE A 69 6.77 -5.32 -5.72
CA ILE A 69 8.03 -4.73 -5.26
C ILE A 69 8.79 -4.17 -6.47
N PHE A 70 9.07 -2.87 -6.44
CA PHE A 70 9.92 -2.20 -7.42
C PHE A 70 11.38 -2.20 -6.97
N ASN A 71 11.66 -1.86 -5.72
CA ASN A 71 13.00 -1.88 -5.15
C ASN A 71 13.39 -3.32 -4.77
N THR A 72 14.23 -3.98 -5.57
CA THR A 72 14.63 -5.36 -5.30
C THR A 72 15.48 -5.52 -4.04
N ASP A 73 16.14 -4.46 -3.59
CA ASP A 73 17.08 -4.50 -2.46
C ASP A 73 16.35 -4.81 -1.14
N ILE A 74 15.08 -4.42 -1.03
CA ILE A 74 14.29 -4.64 0.18
C ILE A 74 13.73 -6.06 0.29
N LYS A 75 13.81 -6.87 -0.78
CA LYS A 75 13.16 -8.20 -0.81
C LYS A 75 13.62 -9.13 0.31
N ALA A 76 14.89 -9.06 0.69
CA ALA A 76 15.46 -9.90 1.74
C ALA A 76 15.23 -9.34 3.16
N HIS A 77 14.74 -8.10 3.30
CA HIS A 77 14.53 -7.48 4.60
C HIS A 77 13.26 -8.02 5.25
N LEU A 78 13.31 -8.22 6.57
CA LEU A 78 12.11 -8.56 7.33
C LEU A 78 11.19 -7.35 7.39
N LEU A 79 9.88 -7.58 7.37
CA LEU A 79 8.92 -6.48 7.56
C LEU A 79 9.16 -5.77 8.90
N VAL A 80 9.46 -6.55 9.95
CA VAL A 80 9.67 -6.03 11.30
C VAL A 80 10.90 -5.14 11.44
N ASP A 81 11.84 -5.18 10.49
CA ASP A 81 13.03 -4.30 10.48
C ASP A 81 12.68 -2.83 10.23
N ARG A 82 11.50 -2.53 9.66
CA ARG A 82 11.01 -1.16 9.47
C ARG A 82 10.18 -0.63 10.65
N LEU A 83 9.98 -1.43 11.70
CA LEU A 83 9.26 -0.97 12.88
C LEU A 83 10.18 -0.14 13.78
N ASN A 84 9.65 0.93 14.33
CA ASN A 84 10.32 1.61 15.43
C ASN A 84 10.18 0.82 16.75
N LYS A 85 10.96 1.18 17.75
CA LYS A 85 10.98 0.47 19.04
C LYS A 85 9.58 0.33 19.68
N PRO A 86 8.77 1.41 19.82
CA PRO A 86 7.40 1.28 20.34
C PRO A 86 6.53 0.29 19.54
N GLN A 87 6.56 0.35 18.20
CA GLN A 87 5.78 -0.57 17.36
C GLN A 87 6.25 -2.02 17.49
N TRP A 88 7.55 -2.24 17.69
CA TRP A 88 8.11 -3.56 17.91
C TRP A 88 7.69 -4.14 19.27
N GLU A 89 7.70 -3.32 20.32
CA GLU A 89 7.20 -3.69 21.66
C GLU A 89 5.71 -4.06 21.62
N GLU A 90 4.90 -3.33 20.87
CA GLU A 90 3.47 -3.60 20.68
C GLU A 90 3.20 -4.98 20.04
N LEU A 91 4.10 -5.49 19.19
CA LEU A 91 4.03 -6.86 18.66
C LEU A 91 4.47 -7.92 19.68
N GLY A 92 4.98 -7.54 20.85
CA GLY A 92 5.57 -8.43 21.83
C GLY A 92 7.02 -8.83 21.49
N GLY A 93 7.70 -8.00 20.70
CA GLY A 93 9.02 -8.29 20.17
C GLY A 93 10.10 -8.57 21.22
N GLU A 94 9.98 -8.00 22.43
CA GLU A 94 10.90 -8.24 23.55
C GLU A 94 10.75 -9.64 24.17
N SER A 95 9.61 -10.29 23.96
CA SER A 95 9.34 -11.64 24.46
C SER A 95 9.80 -12.74 23.49
N LEU A 96 10.41 -12.38 22.36
CA LEU A 96 10.90 -13.35 21.40
C LEU A 96 12.22 -14.02 21.86
N PRO A 97 12.49 -15.26 21.44
CA PRO A 97 13.75 -15.95 21.73
C PRO A 97 14.98 -15.18 21.22
N THR A 98 16.10 -15.19 21.94
CA THR A 98 17.31 -14.40 21.60
C THR A 98 17.82 -14.59 20.16
N HIS A 99 17.66 -15.78 19.57
CA HIS A 99 18.13 -16.10 18.22
C HIS A 99 16.99 -16.31 17.21
N TRP A 100 15.84 -15.66 17.43
CA TRP A 100 14.66 -15.84 16.58
C TRP A 100 14.93 -15.57 15.09
N ARG A 101 15.81 -14.60 14.76
CA ARG A 101 16.16 -14.22 13.38
C ARG A 101 16.79 -15.33 12.55
N THR A 102 17.42 -16.31 13.19
CA THR A 102 18.06 -17.44 12.50
C THR A 102 17.21 -18.71 12.57
N SER A 103 15.97 -18.61 13.05
CA SER A 103 15.06 -19.75 13.10
C SER A 103 14.71 -20.23 11.70
N THR A 104 14.66 -21.55 11.53
CA THR A 104 14.18 -22.21 10.31
C THR A 104 12.68 -22.52 10.35
N ARG A 105 12.02 -22.17 11.45
CA ARG A 105 10.58 -22.33 11.66
C ARG A 105 9.94 -20.95 11.89
N PRO A 106 8.65 -20.77 11.53
CA PRO A 106 7.93 -19.54 11.82
C PRO A 106 8.04 -19.13 13.28
N ILE A 107 8.22 -17.83 13.52
CA ILE A 107 8.20 -17.24 14.86
C ILE A 107 7.05 -16.25 14.89
N TYR A 108 5.99 -16.61 15.61
CA TYR A 108 4.82 -15.76 15.68
C TYR A 108 4.98 -14.65 16.71
N ALA A 109 4.53 -13.45 16.36
CA ALA A 109 4.48 -12.32 17.28
C ALA A 109 3.52 -12.63 18.43
N PRO A 110 3.93 -12.48 19.71
CA PRO A 110 3.06 -12.78 20.86
C PRO A 110 1.71 -12.06 20.84
N ASN A 111 1.71 -10.80 20.40
CA ASN A 111 0.51 -9.97 20.33
C ASN A 111 -0.17 -9.99 18.95
N ALA A 112 0.36 -10.79 18.01
CA ALA A 112 -0.25 -11.07 16.70
C ALA A 112 0.05 -12.53 16.32
N PRO A 113 -0.65 -13.52 16.91
CA PRO A 113 -0.27 -14.94 16.83
C PRO A 113 -0.29 -15.55 15.42
N GLU A 114 -0.87 -14.87 14.43
CA GLU A 114 -0.90 -15.27 13.02
C GLU A 114 0.20 -14.61 12.19
N PHE A 115 0.94 -13.65 12.76
CA PHE A 115 2.00 -12.92 12.09
C PHE A 115 3.36 -13.55 12.36
N ASP A 116 3.98 -14.13 11.32
CA ASP A 116 5.36 -14.61 11.39
C ASP A 116 6.34 -13.43 11.25
N VAL A 117 7.09 -13.14 12.32
CA VAL A 117 8.06 -12.04 12.34
C VAL A 117 9.25 -12.26 11.38
N LEU A 118 9.41 -13.46 10.85
CA LEU A 118 10.39 -13.79 9.80
C LEU A 118 9.88 -13.49 8.39
N THR A 119 8.65 -12.99 8.24
CA THR A 119 8.09 -12.61 6.93
C THR A 119 8.93 -11.49 6.31
N THR A 120 9.46 -11.76 5.12
CA THR A 120 10.20 -10.78 4.31
C THR A 120 9.29 -9.97 3.40
N PHE A 121 9.77 -8.83 2.90
CA PHE A 121 9.07 -8.14 1.81
C PHE A 121 8.95 -9.03 0.57
N GLY A 122 10.01 -9.77 0.22
CA GLY A 122 10.06 -10.61 -0.98
C GLY A 122 8.93 -11.64 -1.04
N GLU A 123 8.50 -12.16 0.12
CA GLU A 123 7.35 -13.06 0.21
C GLU A 123 6.02 -12.41 -0.15
N LEU A 124 5.91 -11.08 -0.15
CA LEU A 124 4.70 -10.36 -0.52
C LEU A 124 4.62 -10.04 -2.02
N ASP A 125 5.75 -10.06 -2.74
CA ASP A 125 5.81 -9.67 -4.16
C ASP A 125 4.93 -10.60 -5.02
N GLY A 126 3.99 -10.02 -5.76
CA GLY A 126 3.05 -10.73 -6.61
C GLY A 126 1.93 -11.47 -5.88
N LYS A 127 1.87 -11.47 -4.54
CA LYS A 127 0.76 -12.10 -3.81
C LYS A 127 -0.54 -11.38 -4.09
N THR A 128 -1.59 -12.15 -4.43
CA THR A 128 -2.95 -11.63 -4.53
C THR A 128 -3.45 -11.23 -3.15
N LEU A 129 -3.92 -9.98 -3.08
CA LEU A 129 -4.54 -9.38 -1.92
C LEU A 129 -6.05 -9.50 -2.05
N TRP A 130 -6.70 -9.79 -0.93
CA TRP A 130 -8.14 -10.03 -0.90
C TRP A 130 -8.79 -8.95 -0.06
N PHE A 131 -9.86 -8.36 -0.58
CA PHE A 131 -10.73 -7.51 0.21
C PHE A 131 -11.62 -8.39 1.11
N PRO A 132 -12.04 -7.91 2.28
CA PRO A 132 -12.99 -8.63 3.13
C PRO A 132 -14.24 -9.05 2.35
N SER A 133 -14.68 -10.29 2.55
CA SER A 133 -15.87 -10.83 1.92
C SER A 133 -17.08 -9.92 2.17
N GLY A 134 -17.84 -9.61 1.11
CA GLY A 134 -19.00 -8.72 1.18
C GLY A 134 -18.67 -7.23 1.15
N SER A 135 -17.40 -6.82 1.20
CA SER A 135 -17.02 -5.42 0.98
C SER A 135 -17.15 -5.05 -0.49
N THR A 136 -17.95 -4.03 -0.79
CA THR A 136 -18.02 -3.36 -2.10
C THR A 136 -17.09 -2.16 -2.20
N LEU A 137 -16.56 -1.68 -1.07
CA LEU A 137 -15.66 -0.53 -1.04
C LEU A 137 -14.30 -0.92 -1.61
N ARG A 138 -13.84 -0.18 -2.63
CA ARG A 138 -12.56 -0.39 -3.28
C ARG A 138 -11.79 0.91 -3.36
N PRO A 139 -10.46 0.87 -3.17
CA PRO A 139 -9.62 2.03 -3.36
C PRO A 139 -9.77 2.57 -4.78
N PHE A 140 -9.60 3.88 -4.95
CA PHE A 140 -9.58 4.51 -6.26
C PHE A 140 -8.39 3.98 -7.07
N ARG A 141 -8.66 3.23 -8.14
CA ARG A 141 -7.62 2.76 -9.06
C ARG A 141 -6.83 3.90 -9.68
N ARG A 142 -7.43 5.07 -9.92
CA ARG A 142 -6.72 6.25 -10.43
C ARG A 142 -5.63 6.75 -9.45
N CYS A 143 -5.92 6.74 -8.14
CA CYS A 143 -4.91 7.05 -7.12
C CYS A 143 -3.82 5.98 -7.06
N LEU A 144 -4.21 4.69 -7.08
CA LEU A 144 -3.27 3.57 -7.11
C LEU A 144 -2.37 3.59 -8.34
N TYR A 145 -2.94 3.87 -9.51
CA TYR A 145 -2.26 3.94 -10.79
C TYR A 145 -1.25 5.08 -10.80
N TYR A 146 -1.63 6.26 -10.30
CA TYR A 146 -0.72 7.38 -10.17
C TYR A 146 0.46 7.05 -9.26
N GLN A 147 0.24 6.48 -8.07
CA GLN A 147 1.33 6.05 -7.20
C GLN A 147 2.23 4.99 -7.88
N ALA A 148 1.63 4.04 -8.59
CA ALA A 148 2.39 3.03 -9.33
C ALA A 148 3.24 3.62 -10.46
N GLN A 149 2.76 4.68 -11.13
CA GLN A 149 3.53 5.40 -12.14
C GLN A 149 4.72 6.14 -11.53
N LEU A 150 4.54 6.75 -10.35
CA LEU A 150 5.65 7.38 -9.61
C LEU A 150 6.69 6.34 -9.18
N ALA A 151 6.25 5.21 -8.62
CA ALA A 151 7.15 4.13 -8.21
C ALA A 151 7.90 3.51 -9.39
N ARG A 152 7.22 3.28 -10.52
CA ARG A 152 7.86 2.84 -11.76
C ARG A 152 8.90 3.85 -12.26
N THR A 153 8.57 5.14 -12.28
CA THR A 153 9.50 6.19 -12.73
C THR A 153 10.75 6.22 -11.86
N ARG A 154 10.60 6.11 -10.54
CA ARG A 154 11.71 5.99 -9.61
C ARG A 154 12.52 4.72 -9.85
N ALA A 155 11.86 3.58 -10.04
CA ALA A 155 12.50 2.29 -10.24
C ALA A 155 13.34 2.24 -11.52
N ILE A 156 12.83 2.78 -12.62
CA ILE A 156 13.58 2.96 -13.88
C ILE A 156 14.79 3.85 -13.65
N THR A 157 14.59 5.01 -13.00
CA THR A 157 15.67 5.96 -12.69
C THR A 157 16.78 5.35 -11.84
N LYS A 158 16.43 4.44 -10.93
CA LYS A 158 17.36 3.72 -10.05
C LYS A 158 17.94 2.45 -10.69
N GLY A 159 17.45 2.03 -11.86
CA GLY A 159 17.86 0.79 -12.53
C GLY A 159 17.35 -0.49 -11.84
N TRP A 160 16.32 -0.40 -11.00
CA TRP A 160 15.72 -1.57 -10.33
C TRP A 160 14.84 -2.39 -11.28
N VAL A 161 14.32 -1.77 -12.34
CA VAL A 161 13.57 -2.43 -13.40
C VAL A 161 14.06 -1.94 -14.77
N PRO A 162 13.87 -2.73 -15.85
CA PRO A 162 14.16 -2.29 -17.21
C PRO A 162 13.34 -1.06 -17.61
N ASN A 163 13.86 -0.25 -18.54
CA ASN A 163 13.21 0.97 -19.02
C ASN A 163 11.84 0.69 -19.68
N GLU A 164 11.72 -0.46 -20.31
CA GLU A 164 10.53 -0.97 -20.99
C GLU A 164 9.53 -1.62 -20.03
N TYR A 165 9.86 -1.81 -18.75
CA TYR A 165 8.93 -2.38 -17.78
C TYR A 165 7.66 -1.55 -17.75
N ASN A 166 6.50 -2.21 -17.80
CA ASN A 166 5.21 -1.56 -17.70
C ASN A 166 4.20 -2.49 -17.01
N PHE A 167 3.07 -1.93 -16.59
CA PHE A 167 1.94 -2.65 -16.02
C PHE A 167 0.65 -2.19 -16.71
N ASP A 168 -0.44 -2.95 -16.51
CA ASP A 168 -1.74 -2.65 -17.14
C ASP A 168 -2.22 -1.24 -16.77
N ASP A 169 -2.83 -0.52 -17.72
CA ASP A 169 -3.53 0.72 -17.38
C ASP A 169 -4.86 0.39 -16.71
N PHE A 170 -4.89 0.55 -15.39
CA PHE A 170 -6.07 0.35 -14.57
C PHE A 170 -6.68 1.66 -14.07
N SER A 171 -6.24 2.83 -14.57
CA SER A 171 -6.71 4.14 -14.11
C SER A 171 -8.19 4.43 -14.41
N SER A 172 -8.72 3.80 -15.46
CA SER A 172 -10.08 4.03 -15.96
C SER A 172 -11.15 3.36 -15.09
N GLU A 173 -11.44 3.98 -13.95
CA GLU A 173 -12.69 3.75 -13.24
C GLU A 173 -13.72 4.72 -13.78
N GLY A 174 -14.82 4.25 -14.38
CA GLY A 174 -15.93 5.14 -14.68
C GLY A 174 -16.32 5.93 -13.42
N PHE A 175 -16.46 7.25 -13.54
CA PHE A 175 -16.90 8.09 -12.43
C PHE A 175 -18.31 7.73 -11.98
N ALA A 176 -18.53 7.68 -10.66
CA ALA A 176 -19.88 7.67 -10.13
C ALA A 176 -20.58 9.02 -10.42
N LEU A 177 -21.91 9.01 -10.62
CA LEU A 177 -22.65 10.22 -10.98
C LEU A 177 -22.51 11.33 -9.94
N ASP A 178 -22.45 10.97 -8.66
CA ASP A 178 -22.26 11.90 -7.55
C ASP A 178 -20.86 12.51 -7.53
N GLU A 179 -19.82 11.77 -7.94
CA GLU A 179 -18.48 12.32 -8.14
C GLU A 179 -18.46 13.33 -9.29
N LYS A 180 -19.11 13.02 -10.42
CA LYS A 180 -19.24 13.96 -11.54
C LYS A 180 -19.95 15.23 -11.11
N MET A 181 -21.05 15.11 -10.38
CA MET A 181 -21.78 16.25 -9.85
C MET A 181 -20.92 17.08 -8.88
N LYS A 182 -20.21 16.45 -7.95
CA LYS A 182 -19.30 17.15 -7.01
C LYS A 182 -18.17 17.89 -7.73
N LEU A 183 -17.59 17.31 -8.78
CA LEU A 183 -16.57 17.99 -9.60
C LEU A 183 -17.16 19.22 -10.31
N LEU A 184 -18.31 19.06 -10.97
CA LEU A 184 -18.99 20.12 -11.73
C LEU A 184 -19.40 21.30 -10.83
N PHE A 185 -20.05 21.03 -9.70
CA PHE A 185 -20.53 22.08 -8.79
C PHE A 185 -19.42 22.78 -8.01
N ARG A 186 -18.21 22.21 -7.93
CA ARG A 186 -17.03 22.92 -7.39
C ARG A 186 -16.39 23.85 -8.41
N THR A 187 -16.40 23.48 -9.69
CA THR A 187 -15.84 24.34 -10.75
C THR A 187 -16.71 25.58 -10.97
N GLU A 188 -18.03 25.48 -10.76
CA GLU A 188 -18.96 26.62 -10.88
C GLU A 188 -18.88 27.62 -9.71
N ALA A 189 -18.38 27.20 -8.53
CA ALA A 189 -18.21 28.08 -7.37
C ALA A 189 -16.92 28.93 -7.39
N ALA A 190 -16.04 28.70 -8.37
CA ALA A 190 -14.75 29.38 -8.53
C ALA A 190 -14.75 30.47 -9.63
N ILE A 191 -15.94 30.89 -10.11
CA ILE A 191 -16.13 31.94 -11.13
C ILE A 191 -16.79 33.17 -10.51
#